data_AF-A0A1F9YS12-F1
#
_entry.id   AF-A0A1F9YS12-F1
#
_cell.length_a   1.000
_cell.length_b   1.000
_cell.length_c   1.000
_cell.angle_alpha   90.00
_cell.angle_beta   90.00
_cell.angle_gamma   90.00
#
_symmetry.space_group_name_H-M   'P 1'
#
loop_
_entity.id
_entity.type
_entity.pdbx_description
1 polymer ?
#
loop_
_entity_poly.entity_id
_entity_poly.type
_entity_poly.pdbx_seq_one_letter_code
_entity_poly.pdbx_strand_id
1 'polypeptide(L)' 'MDEAVVAGATIGPRAYVSERAVVGPRTAVERSVVYEDARIGTRCRVFDSIIDAGVTVPDGAVVESKIVSNTRPERGDR' A
#
# COMPACT_ATOMS: atom_id res chain seq x y z
N MET A 1 0.21 -20.04 -1.61
CA MET A 1 -0.16 -19.45 -0.30
C MET A 1 0.35 -18.03 -0.40
N ASP A 2 -0.55 -17.06 -0.52
CA ASP A 2 -0.15 -15.66 -0.67
C ASP A 2 0.11 -15.11 0.74
N GLU A 3 1.37 -14.88 1.06
CA GLU A 3 1.77 -14.30 2.35
C GLU A 3 1.50 -12.79 2.33
N ALA A 4 0.84 -12.28 3.37
CA ALA A 4 0.47 -10.86 3.43
C ALA A 4 1.69 -9.92 3.50
N VAL A 5 2.81 -10.43 4.01
CA VAL A 5 4.08 -9.70 4.11
C VAL A 5 5.19 -10.67 3.70
N VAL A 6 5.92 -10.33 2.64
CA VAL A 6 6.96 -11.21 2.08
C VAL A 6 8.30 -10.92 2.74
N ALA A 7 9.19 -11.93 2.80
CA ALA A 7 10.53 -11.85 3.38
C ALA A 7 11.28 -10.56 2.98
N GLY A 8 11.69 -9.79 4.00
CA GLY A 8 12.44 -8.54 3.86
C GLY A 8 11.59 -7.28 3.72
N ALA A 9 10.25 -7.37 3.70
CA ALA A 9 9.40 -6.20 3.93
C ALA A 9 9.50 -5.72 5.39
N THR A 10 9.43 -4.41 5.60
CA THR A 10 9.43 -3.78 6.92
C THR A 10 8.08 -3.12 7.15
N ILE A 11 7.34 -3.60 8.15
CA ILE A 11 6.10 -2.98 8.64
C ILE A 11 6.46 -2.21 9.90
N GLY A 12 6.62 -0.90 9.78
CA GLY A 12 7.04 -0.05 10.88
C GLY A 12 5.87 0.54 11.67
N PRO A 13 6.14 1.48 12.58
CA PRO A 13 5.15 1.99 13.53
C PRO A 13 3.92 2.57 12.84
N ARG A 14 2.74 2.30 13.43
CA ARG A 14 1.44 2.81 12.98
C ARG A 14 1.10 2.41 11.54
N ALA A 15 1.69 1.34 11.04
CA ALA A 15 1.27 0.70 9.80
C ALA A 15 0.15 -0.31 10.08
N TYR A 16 -0.81 -0.39 9.17
CA TYR A 16 -1.85 -1.43 9.15
C TYR A 16 -1.85 -2.10 7.78
N VAL A 17 -1.84 -3.43 7.77
CA VAL A 17 -1.93 -4.25 6.54
C VAL A 17 -3.15 -5.15 6.69
N SER A 18 -4.14 -4.94 5.82
CA SER A 18 -5.41 -5.66 5.82
C SER A 18 -5.27 -7.07 5.28
N GLU A 19 -6.37 -7.83 5.34
CA GLU A 19 -6.43 -9.20 4.84
C GLU A 19 -6.07 -9.28 3.35
N ARG A 20 -5.28 -10.30 2.96
CA ARG A 20 -4.86 -10.58 1.57
C ARG A 20 -4.07 -9.47 0.87
N ALA A 21 -3.81 -8.35 1.53
CA ALA A 21 -2.87 -7.35 1.05
C ALA A 21 -1.47 -7.97 1.02
N VAL A 22 -0.68 -7.65 -0.01
CA VAL A 22 0.69 -8.16 -0.18
C VAL A 22 1.67 -7.00 -0.17
N VAL A 23 2.65 -7.06 0.72
CA VAL A 23 3.80 -6.15 0.72
C VAL A 23 5.03 -6.87 0.20
N GLY A 24 5.50 -6.42 -0.97
CA GLY A 24 6.64 -7.01 -1.66
C GLY A 24 7.96 -6.88 -0.89
N PRO A 25 8.97 -7.71 -1.20
CA PRO A 25 10.24 -7.72 -0.51
C PRO A 25 10.92 -6.35 -0.50
N ARG A 26 11.66 -6.05 0.58
CA ARG A 26 12.47 -4.82 0.74
C ARG A 26 11.65 -3.52 0.67
N THR A 27 10.34 -3.61 0.83
CA THR A 27 9.44 -2.47 0.93
C THR A 27 9.29 -2.05 2.38
N ALA A 28 9.25 -0.74 2.63
CA ALA A 28 8.95 -0.18 3.94
C ALA A 28 7.56 0.48 3.95
N VAL A 29 6.74 0.11 4.92
CA VAL A 29 5.42 0.69 5.17
C VAL A 29 5.39 1.25 6.59
N GLU A 30 5.17 2.56 6.73
CA GLU A 30 5.14 3.25 8.02
C GLU A 30 4.02 4.30 8.05
N ARG A 31 3.35 4.44 9.20
CA ARG A 31 2.25 5.40 9.38
C ARG A 31 1.23 5.37 8.23
N SER A 32 0.95 4.18 7.73
CA SER A 32 0.18 3.98 6.50
C SER A 32 -0.80 2.85 6.64
N VAL A 33 -1.85 2.88 5.84
CA VAL A 33 -2.88 1.84 5.78
C VAL A 33 -2.82 1.20 4.40
N VAL A 34 -2.70 -0.13 4.36
CA VAL A 34 -2.76 -0.93 3.14
C VAL A 34 -4.01 -1.80 3.22
N TYR A 35 -5.02 -1.47 2.42
CA TYR A 35 -6.31 -2.17 2.42
C TYR A 35 -6.28 -3.50 1.67
N GLU A 36 -7.36 -4.25 1.80
CA GLU A 36 -7.49 -5.62 1.34
C GLU A 36 -7.20 -5.76 -0.16
N ASP A 37 -6.60 -6.89 -0.50
CA ASP A 37 -6.23 -7.24 -1.88
C ASP A 37 -5.28 -6.24 -2.58
N ALA A 38 -4.80 -5.21 -1.88
CA ALA A 38 -3.78 -4.30 -2.39
C ALA A 38 -2.44 -5.02 -2.55
N ARG A 39 -1.70 -4.67 -3.61
CA ARG A 39 -0.42 -5.30 -3.95
C ARG A 39 0.65 -4.24 -4.06
N ILE A 40 1.59 -4.25 -3.14
CA ILE A 40 2.75 -3.36 -3.16
C ILE A 40 3.94 -4.10 -3.72
N GLY A 41 4.54 -3.54 -4.76
CA GLY A 41 5.75 -4.06 -5.39
C GLY A 41 6.96 -4.14 -4.47
N THR A 42 8.08 -4.61 -5.01
CA THR A 42 9.36 -4.67 -4.29
C THR A 42 10.02 -3.30 -4.20
N ARG A 43 10.82 -3.08 -3.14
CA ARG A 43 11.66 -1.88 -2.95
C ARG A 43 10.86 -0.56 -2.92
N CYS A 44 9.61 -0.59 -2.47
CA CYS A 44 8.79 0.59 -2.35
C CYS A 44 9.01 1.29 -0.99
N ARG A 45 8.63 2.58 -0.93
CA ARG A 45 8.47 3.33 0.31
C ARG A 45 7.06 3.87 0.40
N VAL A 46 6.32 3.45 1.42
CA VAL A 46 4.95 3.93 1.70
C VAL A 46 4.92 4.57 3.08
N PHE A 47 4.59 5.85 3.12
CA PHE A 47 4.75 6.67 4.31
C PHE A 47 3.62 7.68 4.44
N ASP A 48 2.98 7.73 5.60
CA ASP A 48 1.92 8.70 5.87
C ASP A 48 0.77 8.65 4.83
N SER A 49 0.42 7.43 4.40
CA SER A 49 -0.38 7.22 3.19
C SER A 49 -1.46 6.15 3.35
N ILE A 50 -2.46 6.19 2.47
CA ILE A 50 -3.49 5.15 2.35
C ILE A 50 -3.40 4.52 0.96
N ILE A 51 -3.25 3.20 0.92
CA ILE A 51 -3.36 2.39 -0.29
C ILE A 51 -4.71 1.70 -0.23
N ASP A 52 -5.61 2.08 -1.13
CA ASP A 52 -6.98 1.59 -1.18
C ASP A 52 -7.07 0.13 -1.63
N ALA A 53 -8.23 -0.48 -1.41
CA ALA A 53 -8.47 -1.89 -1.71
C ALA A 53 -8.20 -2.20 -3.21
N GLY A 54 -7.52 -3.31 -3.45
CA GLY A 54 -7.19 -3.78 -4.80
C GLY A 54 -6.21 -2.88 -5.59
N VAL A 55 -5.63 -1.84 -4.99
CA VAL A 55 -4.62 -0.99 -5.65
C VAL A 55 -3.33 -1.77 -5.84
N THR A 56 -2.73 -1.62 -7.03
CA THR A 56 -1.37 -2.10 -7.30
C THR A 56 -0.40 -0.93 -7.29
N VAL A 57 0.58 -0.97 -6.39
CA VAL A 57 1.71 -0.03 -6.35
C VAL A 57 2.89 -0.68 -7.05
N PRO A 58 3.45 -0.09 -8.13
CA PRO A 58 4.52 -0.71 -8.90
C PRO A 58 5.85 -0.73 -8.11
N ASP A 59 6.75 -1.63 -8.52
CA ASP A 59 8.09 -1.77 -7.92
C ASP A 59 8.84 -0.42 -7.88
N GLY A 60 9.54 -0.17 -6.78
CA GLY A 60 10.36 1.04 -6.60
C GLY A 60 9.56 2.33 -6.36
N ALA A 61 8.24 2.27 -6.26
CA ALA A 61 7.42 3.46 -6.07
C ALA A 61 7.64 4.11 -4.69
N VAL A 62 7.51 5.44 -4.67
CA VAL A 62 7.45 6.26 -3.46
C VAL A 62 6.05 6.85 -3.32
N VAL A 63 5.34 6.44 -2.29
CA VAL A 63 4.00 6.90 -1.95
C VAL A 63 4.07 7.60 -0.60
N GLU A 64 3.94 8.92 -0.62
CA GLU A 64 4.11 9.77 0.57
C GLU A 64 2.97 10.78 0.68
N SER A 65 2.38 10.87 1.87
CA SER A 65 1.37 11.87 2.26
C SER A 65 0.20 11.99 1.27
N LYS A 66 -0.30 10.85 0.79
CA LYS A 66 -1.42 10.79 -0.16
C LYS A 66 -2.25 9.51 -0.05
N ILE A 67 -3.43 9.56 -0.66
CA ILE A 67 -4.29 8.41 -0.90
C ILE A 67 -4.07 7.93 -2.34
N VAL A 68 -3.85 6.64 -2.54
CA VAL A 68 -3.83 6.00 -3.86
C VAL A 68 -5.07 5.13 -3.94
N SER A 69 -5.97 5.44 -4.88
CA SER A 69 -7.22 4.72 -5.11
C SER A 69 -7.47 4.53 -6.60
N ASN A 70 -8.08 3.41 -6.96
CA ASN A 70 -8.57 3.15 -8.32
C ASN A 70 -9.95 3.78 -8.58
N THR A 71 -10.61 4.29 -7.53
CA THR A 71 -11.94 4.90 -7.65
C THR A 71 -11.86 6.13 -8.53
N ARG A 72 -12.78 6.24 -9.49
CA ARG A 72 -12.90 7.47 -10.28
C ARG A 72 -13.34 8.59 -9.36
N PRO A 73 -12.68 9.76 -9.38
CA PRO A 73 -13.18 10.90 -8.64
C PRO A 73 -14.59 11.21 -9.11
N GLU A 74 -15.53 11.28 -8.17
CA GLU A 74 -16.85 11.79 -8.48
C GLU A 74 -16.67 13.22 -9.01
N ARG A 75 -17.17 13.48 -10.23
CA ARG A 75 -17.26 14.85 -10.72
C ARG A 75 -18.30 15.50 -9.83
N GLY A 76 -17.86 16.31 -8.88
CA GLY A 76 -18.77 17.14 -8.10
C GLY A 76 -19.60 17.95 -9.08
N ASP A 77 -20.90 17.67 -9.14
CA ASP A 77 -21.86 18.46 -9.88
C ASP A 77 -21.83 19.85 -9.24
N ARG A 78 -21.25 20.82 -9.94
CA ARG A 78 -21.22 22.23 -9.57
C ARG A 78 -22.08 22.99 -10.53
#